data_AF-W4FMS4-F1
#
_entry.id   AF-W4FMS4-F1
#
_cell.length_a   1.000
_cell.length_b   1.000
_cell.length_c   1.000
_cell.angle_alpha   90.00
_cell.angle_beta   90.00
_cell.angle_gamma   90.00
#
_symmetry.space_group_name_H-M   'P 1'
#
loop_
_entity.id
_entity.type
_entity.pdbx_description
1 polymer ?
#
loop_
_entity_poly.entity_id
_entity_poly.type
_entity_poly.pdbx_seq_one_letter_code
_entity_poly.pdbx_strand_id
1 'polypeptide(L)'
;MRSGRQSFALGLIVAVLICFTTAKPVPKCDTLFNFRSYFQLVLGDASIVPCMTATGISTIIGSSDSEASQEQVAKFFDSVDCRALYNAMRINFRDSVPDCTIDSFGTSIKQYGSLEFDQIRAVYEQAMPGRSVAPIQRR
;
A
#
# COMPACT_ATOMS: atom_id res chain seq x y z
N MET A 1 4.29 -15.91 75.21
CA MET A 1 3.40 -14.74 75.00
C MET A 1 3.66 -14.15 73.62
N ARG A 2 2.58 -13.84 72.87
CA ARG A 2 2.43 -12.99 71.65
C ARG A 2 3.48 -11.86 71.52
N SER A 3 3.84 -11.26 70.38
CA SER A 3 3.32 -11.15 69.00
C SER A 3 4.35 -10.33 68.19
N GLY A 4 4.69 -10.69 66.94
CA GLY A 4 4.40 -9.84 65.76
C GLY A 4 5.68 -9.41 65.02
N ARG A 5 6.07 -10.04 63.91
CA ARG A 5 5.68 -9.86 62.50
C ARG A 5 6.45 -8.74 61.76
N GLN A 6 7.10 -9.20 60.68
CA GLN A 6 7.21 -8.58 59.36
C GLN A 6 8.53 -7.90 58.96
N SER A 7 9.29 -8.70 58.19
CA SER A 7 10.09 -8.37 57.03
C SER A 7 9.71 -7.06 56.33
N PHE A 8 10.69 -6.16 56.22
CA PHE A 8 10.66 -5.06 55.25
C PHE A 8 11.77 -5.28 54.24
N ALA A 9 11.55 -6.25 53.35
CA ALA A 9 12.17 -6.26 52.03
C ALA A 9 11.45 -5.18 51.21
N LEU A 10 12.03 -3.99 51.12
CA LEU A 10 11.44 -2.88 50.37
C LEU A 10 12.54 -1.96 49.88
N GLY A 11 12.58 -1.77 48.56
CA GLY A 11 13.09 -0.52 48.00
C GLY A 11 14.19 -0.65 46.97
N LEU A 12 13.97 -1.43 45.89
CA LEU A 12 14.51 -1.07 44.56
C LEU A 12 13.91 -1.97 43.46
N ILE A 13 12.59 -1.96 43.34
CA ILE A 13 11.95 -2.35 42.07
C ILE A 13 12.01 -1.10 41.20
N VAL A 14 13.03 -1.06 40.33
CA VAL A 14 13.10 -0.11 39.21
C VAL A 14 11.91 -0.41 38.32
N ALA A 15 10.86 0.40 38.45
CA ALA A 15 9.72 0.40 37.58
C ALA A 15 10.18 0.78 36.18
N VAL A 16 10.38 -0.24 35.33
CA VAL A 16 10.49 -0.07 33.89
C VAL A 16 9.11 0.38 33.40
N LEU A 17 8.90 1.68 33.39
CA LEU A 17 7.80 2.34 32.70
C LEU A 17 8.03 2.17 31.19
N ILE A 18 7.65 0.99 30.67
CA ILE A 18 7.42 0.80 29.25
C ILE A 18 6.18 1.64 28.93
N CYS A 19 6.37 2.86 28.44
CA CYS A 19 5.32 3.59 27.73
C CYS A 19 4.95 2.76 26.49
N PHE A 20 3.97 1.87 26.63
CA PHE A 20 3.22 1.36 25.50
C PHE A 20 2.43 2.55 24.94
N THR A 21 3.03 3.30 24.03
CA THR A 21 2.25 4.10 23.09
C THR A 21 1.39 3.10 22.33
N THR A 22 0.10 3.01 22.68
CA THR A 22 -0.89 2.28 21.91
C THR A 22 -1.03 3.01 20.58
N ALA A 23 -0.14 2.68 19.63
CA ALA A 23 -0.31 3.07 18.24
C ALA A 23 -1.73 2.61 17.85
N LYS A 24 -2.62 3.57 17.61
CA LYS A 24 -3.98 3.24 17.18
C LYS A 24 -3.84 2.36 15.93
N PRO A 25 -4.55 1.22 15.86
CA PRO A 25 -4.46 0.36 14.70
C PRO A 25 -4.82 1.18 13.47
N VAL A 26 -3.89 1.22 12.52
CA VAL A 26 -4.08 1.91 11.24
C VAL A 26 -5.25 1.22 10.54
N PRO A 27 -6.33 1.95 10.17
CA PRO A 27 -7.51 1.34 9.59
C PRO A 27 -7.20 0.80 8.19
N LYS A 28 -7.98 -0.18 7.73
CA LYS A 28 -7.90 -0.60 6.32
C LYS A 28 -8.43 0.50 5.42
N CYS A 29 -7.82 0.67 4.25
CA CYS A 29 -8.18 1.76 3.34
C CYS A 29 -9.65 1.69 2.86
N ASP A 30 -10.20 0.50 2.68
CA ASP A 30 -11.61 0.29 2.32
C ASP A 30 -12.61 0.73 3.41
N THR A 31 -12.17 0.83 4.66
CA THR A 31 -12.97 1.33 5.79
C THR A 31 -12.93 2.85 5.94
N LEU A 32 -12.06 3.55 5.21
CA LEU A 32 -12.05 5.00 5.21
C LEU A 32 -13.31 5.53 4.50
N PHE A 33 -14.00 6.44 5.19
CA PHE A 33 -15.11 7.17 4.57
C PHE A 33 -14.62 7.87 3.30
N ASN A 34 -15.29 7.60 2.18
CA ASN A 34 -14.94 8.11 0.85
C ASN A 34 -13.55 7.72 0.33
N PHE A 35 -13.02 6.53 0.65
CA PHE A 35 -11.75 6.09 0.06
C PHE A 35 -11.73 6.19 -1.48
N ARG A 36 -12.86 5.87 -2.13
CA ARG A 36 -13.04 6.01 -3.58
C ARG A 36 -12.89 7.46 -4.08
N SER A 37 -13.18 8.48 -3.27
CA SER A 37 -13.04 9.88 -3.71
C SER A 37 -11.59 10.30 -3.88
N TYR A 38 -10.64 9.65 -3.22
CA TYR A 38 -9.21 9.94 -3.46
C TYR A 38 -8.79 9.58 -4.88
N PHE A 39 -9.52 8.71 -5.59
CA PHE A 39 -9.26 8.42 -7.00
C PHE A 39 -9.82 9.51 -7.94
N GLN A 40 -10.63 10.46 -7.46
CA GLN A 40 -11.20 11.52 -8.31
C GLN A 40 -10.14 12.42 -8.95
N LEU A 41 -9.01 12.65 -8.27
CA LEU A 41 -7.90 13.41 -8.85
C LEU A 41 -7.26 12.68 -10.03
N VAL A 42 -7.35 11.35 -10.03
CA VAL A 42 -6.82 10.50 -11.09
C VAL A 42 -7.81 10.45 -12.25
N LEU A 43 -9.12 10.46 -12.00
CA LEU A 43 -10.18 10.41 -13.04
C LEU A 43 -10.06 11.49 -14.12
N GLY A 44 -9.45 12.64 -13.80
CA GLY A 44 -9.20 13.73 -14.75
C GLY A 44 -7.82 13.67 -15.44
N ASP A 45 -6.97 12.70 -15.11
CA ASP A 45 -5.63 12.61 -15.68
C ASP A 45 -5.68 12.15 -17.14
N ALA A 46 -5.00 12.89 -18.02
CA ALA A 46 -4.98 12.62 -19.45
C ALA A 46 -4.42 11.23 -19.81
N SER A 47 -3.66 10.61 -18.91
CA SER A 47 -3.08 9.27 -19.09
C SER A 47 -4.04 8.11 -18.81
N ILE A 48 -5.23 8.34 -18.24
CA ILE A 48 -6.22 7.27 -17.97
C ILE A 48 -6.62 6.55 -19.25
N VAL A 49 -7.17 7.28 -20.23
CA VAL A 49 -7.76 6.66 -21.43
C VAL A 49 -6.69 5.95 -22.26
N PRO A 50 -5.50 6.55 -22.49
CA PRO A 50 -4.41 5.84 -23.16
C PRO A 50 -3.94 4.60 -22.40
N CYS A 51 -3.77 4.65 -21.08
CA CYS A 51 -3.37 3.47 -20.30
C CYS A 51 -4.41 2.35 -20.36
N MET A 52 -5.70 2.68 -20.18
CA MET A 52 -6.79 1.70 -20.29
C MET A 52 -6.85 1.07 -21.68
N THR A 53 -6.62 1.87 -22.72
CA THR A 53 -6.57 1.39 -24.11
C THR A 53 -5.39 0.46 -24.35
N ALA A 54 -4.20 0.82 -23.86
CA ALA A 54 -2.98 0.02 -24.02
C ALA A 54 -3.06 -1.33 -23.30
N THR A 55 -3.77 -1.38 -22.17
CA THR A 55 -3.84 -2.55 -21.31
C THR A 55 -5.09 -3.41 -21.56
N GLY A 56 -6.15 -2.81 -22.11
CA GLY A 56 -7.48 -3.44 -22.18
C GLY A 56 -8.16 -3.53 -20.81
N ILE A 57 -7.68 -2.76 -19.82
CA ILE A 57 -8.29 -2.70 -18.49
C ILE A 57 -9.47 -1.73 -18.53
N SER A 58 -10.65 -2.18 -18.07
CA SER A 58 -11.89 -1.40 -18.08
C SER A 58 -12.12 -0.56 -16.81
N THR A 59 -11.30 -0.73 -15.78
CA THR A 59 -11.41 0.00 -14.51
C THR A 59 -10.02 0.35 -13.98
N ILE A 60 -9.84 1.49 -13.30
CA ILE A 60 -8.55 1.81 -12.67
C ILE A 60 -8.19 0.68 -11.69
N ILE A 61 -6.95 0.17 -11.73
CA ILE A 61 -6.47 -0.87 -10.82
C ILE A 61 -6.66 -0.38 -9.37
N GLY A 62 -7.40 -1.16 -8.56
CA GLY A 62 -7.76 -0.81 -7.19
C GLY A 62 -9.09 -0.05 -7.02
N SER A 63 -9.82 0.25 -8.11
CA SER A 63 -11.14 0.91 -8.06
C SER A 63 -12.34 -0.04 -8.19
N SER A 64 -12.11 -1.30 -8.54
CA SER A 64 -13.13 -2.33 -8.73
C SER A 64 -12.70 -3.68 -8.15
N ASP A 65 -13.66 -4.58 -7.99
CA ASP A 65 -13.44 -5.96 -7.55
C ASP A 65 -12.96 -6.88 -8.70
N SER A 66 -12.85 -6.37 -9.93
CA SER A 66 -12.31 -7.14 -11.05
C SER A 66 -10.79 -7.07 -11.04
N GLU A 67 -10.14 -8.19 -10.74
CA GLU A 67 -8.69 -8.31 -10.86
C GLU A 67 -8.28 -8.31 -12.33
N ALA A 68 -7.25 -7.52 -12.67
CA ALA A 68 -6.64 -7.52 -13.98
C ALA A 68 -5.94 -8.87 -14.24
N SER A 69 -6.05 -9.41 -15.45
CA SER A 69 -5.32 -10.63 -15.84
C SER A 69 -3.81 -10.38 -15.85
N GLN A 70 -3.01 -11.46 -15.75
CA GLN A 70 -1.55 -11.37 -15.83
C GLN A 70 -1.06 -10.67 -17.11
N GLU A 71 -1.74 -10.92 -18.24
CA GLU A 71 -1.39 -10.27 -19.51
C GLU A 71 -1.69 -8.77 -19.47
N GLN A 72 -2.81 -8.37 -18.86
CA GLN A 72 -3.15 -6.95 -18.69
C GLN A 72 -2.15 -6.24 -17.76
N VAL A 73 -1.68 -6.92 -16.71
CA VAL A 73 -0.66 -6.36 -15.83
C VAL A 73 0.71 -6.27 -16.51
N ALA A 74 1.09 -7.25 -17.34
CA ALA A 74 2.30 -7.14 -18.14
C ALA A 74 2.24 -5.92 -19.09
N LYS A 75 1.12 -5.76 -19.81
CA LYS A 75 0.87 -4.57 -20.66
C LYS A 75 0.91 -3.26 -19.87
N PHE A 76 0.43 -3.27 -18.63
CA PHE A 76 0.49 -2.11 -17.75
C PHE A 76 1.93 -1.68 -17.51
N PHE A 77 2.81 -2.63 -17.15
CA PHE A 77 4.21 -2.34 -16.87
C PHE A 77 5.07 -2.01 -18.10
N ASP A 78 4.58 -2.30 -19.30
CA ASP A 78 5.26 -1.97 -20.55
C ASP A 78 4.73 -0.68 -21.23
N SER A 79 3.66 -0.08 -20.70
CA SER A 79 3.04 1.13 -21.25
C SER A 79 3.58 2.42 -20.62
N VAL A 80 4.04 3.35 -21.47
CA VAL A 80 4.45 4.70 -21.05
C VAL A 80 3.28 5.51 -20.47
N ASP A 81 2.08 5.29 -20.99
CA ASP A 81 0.87 5.95 -20.51
C ASP A 81 0.49 5.43 -19.12
N CYS A 82 0.64 4.12 -18.88
CA CYS A 82 0.38 3.55 -17.57
C CYS A 82 1.43 3.97 -16.53
N ARG A 83 2.67 4.22 -16.96
CA ARG A 83 3.67 4.86 -16.10
C ARG A 83 3.26 6.26 -15.66
N ALA A 84 2.76 7.08 -16.60
CA ALA A 84 2.24 8.41 -16.28
C ALA A 84 1.06 8.33 -15.30
N LEU A 85 0.10 7.45 -15.56
CA LEU A 85 -1.07 7.24 -14.71
C LEU A 85 -0.67 6.81 -13.29
N TYR A 86 0.20 5.80 -13.18
CA TYR A 86 0.70 5.33 -11.89
C TYR A 86 1.39 6.45 -11.11
N ASN A 87 2.21 7.26 -11.79
CA ASN A 87 2.91 8.37 -11.16
C ASN A 87 1.95 9.42 -10.59
N ALA A 88 0.86 9.74 -11.30
CA ALA A 88 -0.20 10.60 -10.78
C ALA A 88 -0.90 9.95 -9.56
N MET A 89 -1.25 8.67 -9.66
CA MET A 89 -1.92 7.92 -8.58
C MET A 89 -1.10 7.89 -7.29
N ARG A 90 0.19 7.56 -7.39
CA ARG A 90 1.04 7.41 -6.20
C ARG A 90 1.33 8.72 -5.49
N ILE A 91 1.43 9.84 -6.23
CA ILE A 91 1.56 11.17 -5.63
C ILE A 91 0.32 11.46 -4.80
N ASN A 92 -0.87 11.19 -5.33
CA ASN A 92 -2.11 11.34 -4.59
C ASN A 92 -2.19 10.40 -3.36
N PHE A 93 -1.74 9.16 -3.47
CA PHE A 93 -1.66 8.25 -2.32
C PHE A 93 -0.71 8.76 -1.24
N ARG A 94 0.47 9.25 -1.63
CA ARG A 94 1.47 9.82 -0.74
C ARG A 94 1.00 11.11 -0.08
N ASP A 95 0.26 11.97 -0.78
CA ASP A 95 -0.01 13.34 -0.32
C ASP A 95 -1.42 13.52 0.24
N SER A 96 -2.43 12.88 -0.34
CA SER A 96 -3.84 13.16 -0.05
C SER A 96 -4.54 12.12 0.82
N VAL A 97 -4.22 10.83 0.64
CA VAL A 97 -4.92 9.75 1.34
C VAL A 97 -4.47 9.69 2.80
N PRO A 98 -5.35 9.64 3.81
CA PRO A 98 -4.94 9.36 5.19
C PRO A 98 -4.17 8.04 5.29
N ASP A 99 -3.28 7.93 6.27
CA ASP A 99 -2.55 6.66 6.45
C ASP A 99 -3.54 5.51 6.76
N CYS A 100 -3.46 4.44 5.96
CA CYS A 100 -4.33 3.28 6.01
C CYS A 100 -3.61 2.04 5.46
N THR A 101 -4.03 0.84 5.85
CA THR A 101 -3.45 -0.41 5.34
C THR A 101 -4.18 -0.92 4.11
N ILE A 102 -3.44 -1.33 3.08
CA ILE A 102 -4.00 -1.87 1.83
C ILE A 102 -4.17 -3.40 1.86
N ASP A 103 -3.54 -4.07 2.82
CA ASP A 103 -3.59 -5.52 2.97
C ASP A 103 -3.67 -5.95 4.44
N SER A 104 -3.76 -7.27 4.67
CA SER A 104 -3.76 -7.86 6.01
C SER A 104 -2.37 -7.95 6.65
N PHE A 105 -1.30 -7.70 5.90
CA PHE A 105 0.08 -7.68 6.41
C PHE A 105 0.44 -6.33 7.02
N GLY A 106 -0.41 -5.32 6.84
CA GLY A 106 -0.23 -3.97 7.37
C GLY A 106 0.56 -3.06 6.44
N THR A 107 0.67 -3.39 5.15
CA THR A 107 1.31 -2.50 4.18
C THR A 107 0.53 -1.19 4.12
N SER A 108 1.20 -0.07 4.42
CA SER A 108 0.58 1.25 4.38
C SER A 108 0.42 1.74 2.93
N ILE A 109 -0.68 2.45 2.65
CA ILE A 109 -0.87 3.14 1.37
C ILE A 109 0.18 4.21 1.11
N LYS A 110 0.79 4.77 2.17
CA LYS A 110 1.91 5.72 2.06
C LYS A 110 3.18 5.03 1.60
N GLN A 111 3.43 3.82 2.11
CA GLN A 111 4.51 2.97 1.64
C GLN A 111 4.27 2.55 0.18
N TYR A 112 3.04 2.24 -0.20
CA TYR A 112 2.71 1.98 -1.61
C TYR A 112 2.94 3.21 -2.49
N GLY A 113 2.50 4.40 -2.04
CA GLY A 113 2.69 5.67 -2.75
C GLY A 113 4.15 6.12 -2.86
N SER A 114 5.05 5.61 -2.03
CA SER A 114 6.47 5.92 -2.10
C SER A 114 7.23 5.10 -3.14
N LEU A 115 6.64 4.02 -3.67
CA LEU A 115 7.28 3.19 -4.69
C LEU A 115 7.26 3.83 -6.07
N GLU A 116 8.41 3.91 -6.72
CA GLU A 116 8.52 4.24 -8.14
C GLU A 116 7.93 3.13 -9.02
N PHE A 117 7.56 3.46 -10.25
CA PHE A 117 6.93 2.50 -11.18
C PHE A 117 7.75 1.22 -11.37
N ASP A 118 9.07 1.33 -11.48
CA ASP A 118 9.95 0.17 -11.65
C ASP A 118 10.12 -0.64 -10.35
N GLN A 119 9.95 0.01 -9.20
CA GLN A 119 9.98 -0.67 -7.90
C GLN A 119 8.72 -1.49 -7.69
N ILE A 120 7.54 -0.96 -8.02
CA ILE A 120 6.30 -1.73 -7.92
C ILE A 120 6.25 -2.86 -8.94
N ARG A 121 6.83 -2.68 -10.13
CA ARG A 121 7.03 -3.76 -11.11
C ARG A 121 7.85 -4.90 -10.51
N ALA A 122 8.99 -4.59 -9.88
CA ALA A 122 9.83 -5.59 -9.23
C ALA A 122 9.11 -6.34 -8.11
N VAL A 123 8.29 -5.65 -7.30
CA VAL A 123 7.46 -6.29 -6.27
C VAL A 123 6.45 -7.27 -6.89
N TYR A 124 5.77 -6.87 -7.97
CA TYR A 124 4.81 -7.72 -8.66
C TYR A 124 5.48 -8.96 -9.27
N GLU A 125 6.62 -8.78 -9.93
CA GLU A 125 7.40 -9.88 -10.53
C GLU A 125 7.89 -10.88 -9.47
N GLN A 126 8.26 -10.41 -8.27
CA GLN A 126 8.64 -11.27 -7.14
C GLN A 126 7.44 -12.02 -6.54
N ALA A 127 6.27 -11.38 -6.47
CA ALA A 127 5.05 -11.97 -5.93
C ALA A 127 4.43 -13.05 -6.85
N MET A 128 4.83 -13.10 -8.12
CA MET A 128 4.35 -14.08 -9.10
C MET A 128 5.46 -14.99 -9.65
N PRO A 129 6.06 -15.86 -8.82
CA PRO A 129 7.14 -16.74 -9.25
C PRO A 129 6.62 -17.79 -10.24
N GLY A 130 7.07 -17.71 -11.49
CA GLY A 130 6.80 -18.72 -12.54
C GLY A 130 6.60 -18.19 -13.97
N ARG A 131 6.51 -16.88 -14.19
CA ARG A 131 6.37 -16.30 -15.53
C ARG A 131 7.16 -15.01 -15.64
N SER A 132 8.30 -15.09 -16.32
CA SER A 132 9.08 -13.93 -16.77
C SER A 132 8.14 -12.97 -17.50
N VAL A 133 7.98 -11.75 -16.97
CA VAL A 133 7.68 -10.60 -17.82
C VAL A 133 8.89 -10.51 -18.74
N ALA A 134 8.76 -11.02 -19.96
CA ALA A 134 9.90 -11.16 -20.85
C ALA A 134 10.61 -9.81 -21.02
N PRO A 135 11.94 -9.72 -20.88
CA PRO A 135 12.64 -8.49 -21.23
C PRO A 135 12.46 -8.27 -22.73
N ILE A 136 11.81 -7.16 -23.10
CA ILE A 136 11.69 -6.77 -24.50
C ILE A 136 13.10 -6.49 -25.03
N GLN A 137 13.54 -7.31 -25.98
CA GLN A 137 14.62 -6.97 -26.91
C GLN A 137 14.19 -5.70 -27.65
N ARG A 138 14.78 -4.55 -27.28
CA ARG A 138 14.63 -3.31 -28.06
C ARG A 138 15.07 -3.61 -29.49
N ARG A 139 14.16 -3.49 -30.45
CA ARG A 139 14.49 -3.31 -31.87
C ARG A 139 14.36 -1.84 -32.23
#